data_AF-B2ZL78-F1
#
_entry.id   AF-B2ZL78-F1
#
_cell.length_a   1.000
_cell.length_b   1.000
_cell.length_c   1.000
_cell.angle_alpha   90.00
_cell.angle_beta   90.00
_cell.angle_gamma   90.00
#
_symmetry.space_group_name_H-M   'P 1'
#
loop_
_entity.id
_entity.type
_entity.pdbx_description
1 polymer ?
#
loop_
_entity_poly.entity_id
_entity_poly.type
_entity_poly.pdbx_seq_one_letter_code
_entity_poly.pdbx_strand_id
1 'polypeptide(L)' 'GDVPWEMFVDSCKRLRIMKGKEAIGLAPRAMEKCKNRR' A
#
# COMPACT_ATOMS: atom_id res chain seq x y z
N GLY A 1 -5.40 -0.26 7.14
CA GLY A 1 -5.74 0.68 6.06
C GLY A 1 -5.24 2.02 6.48
N ASP A 2 -4.57 2.74 5.58
CA ASP A 2 -3.88 4.00 5.93
C ASP A 2 -4.86 5.14 6.26
N VAL A 3 -6.14 4.98 5.91
CA VAL A 3 -7.21 5.97 6.12
C VAL A 3 -8.41 5.38 6.89
N PRO A 4 -9.20 6.20 7.59
CA PRO A 4 -10.47 5.79 8.19
C PRO A 4 -11.46 5.20 7.17
N TRP A 5 -12.35 4.32 7.65
CA TRP A 5 -13.29 3.58 6.80
C TRP A 5 -14.24 4.49 6.00
N GLU A 6 -14.85 5.48 6.66
CA GLU A 6 -15.79 6.40 6.00
C GLU A 6 -15.12 7.16 4.84
N MET A 7 -13.85 7.57 5.00
CA MET A 7 -13.08 8.24 3.94
C MET A 7 -12.72 7.29 2.79
N PHE A 8 -12.45 6.02 3.10
CA PHE A 8 -12.19 5.01 2.09
C PHE A 8 -13.43 4.75 1.23
N VAL A 9 -14.60 4.60 1.86
CA VAL A 9 -15.87 4.34 1.14
C VAL A 9 -16.23 5.50 0.22
N ASP A 10 -16.00 6.74 0.64
CA ASP A 10 -16.28 7.94 -0.17
C ASP A 10 -15.31 8.10 -1.37
N SER A 11 -14.05 7.73 -1.21
CA SER A 11 -13.00 7.99 -2.21
C SER A 11 -12.67 6.81 -3.13
N CYS A 12 -12.90 5.56 -2.71
CA CYS A 12 -12.45 4.38 -3.44
C CYS A 12 -13.35 4.06 -4.64
N LYS A 13 -12.87 4.35 -5.85
CA LYS A 13 -13.65 4.16 -7.09
C LYS A 13 -13.56 2.75 -7.68
N ARG A 14 -12.43 2.05 -7.46
CA ARG A 14 -12.16 0.71 -8.03
C ARG A 14 -11.21 -0.06 -7.13
N LEU A 15 -11.45 -1.37 -7.02
CA LEU A 15 -10.60 -2.31 -6.32
C LEU A 15 -10.10 -3.39 -7.27
N ARG A 16 -8.83 -3.77 -7.09
CA ARG A 16 -8.21 -4.90 -7.78
C ARG A 16 -7.50 -5.76 -6.75
N ILE A 17 -7.78 -7.06 -6.78
CA ILE A 17 -7.01 -8.06 -6.04
C ILE A 17 -5.77 -8.39 -6.86
N MET A 18 -4.58 -8.26 -6.26
CA MET A 18 -3.30 -8.50 -6.93
C MET A 18 -2.56 -9.63 -6.23
N LYS A 19 -1.78 -10.42 -6.97
CA LYS A 19 -0.84 -11.36 -6.36
C LYS A 19 0.34 -10.56 -5.79
N GLY A 20 0.89 -10.97 -4.64
CA GLY A 20 1.96 -10.20 -3.96
C GLY A 20 3.17 -9.87 -4.84
N LYS A 21 3.52 -10.73 -5.80
CA LYS A 21 4.59 -10.48 -6.77
C LYS A 21 4.32 -9.30 -7.72
N GLU A 22 3.06 -8.99 -7.99
CA GLU A 22 2.65 -7.85 -8.83
C GLU A 22 2.69 -6.52 -8.07
N ALA A 23 2.75 -6.56 -6.74
CA ALA A 23 2.71 -5.37 -5.88
C ALA A 23 4.10 -4.74 -5.60
N ILE A 24 5.20 -5.42 -5.95
CA ILE A 24 6.57 -5.06 -5.57
C ILE A 24 6.98 -3.63 -6.04
N GLY A 25 6.39 -3.11 -7.11
CA GLY A 25 6.66 -1.76 -7.64
C GLY A 25 5.62 -0.69 -7.30
N LEU A 26 4.57 -1.02 -6.53
CA LEU A 26 3.46 -0.11 -6.25
C LEU A 26 3.56 0.58 -4.89
N ALA A 27 4.42 0.08 -3.99
CA ALA A 27 4.60 0.70 -2.69
C ALA A 27 5.38 2.02 -2.81
N PRO A 28 5.04 3.05 -2.02
CA PRO A 28 5.84 4.28 -1.92
C PRO A 28 7.28 3.93 -1.54
N ARG A 29 8.27 4.61 -2.13
CA ARG A 29 9.72 4.41 -1.88
C ARG A 29 10.17 4.68 -0.43
N ALA A 30 9.24 4.87 0.51
CA ALA A 30 9.50 5.22 1.89
C ALA A 30 9.94 4.04 2.79
N MET A 31 9.97 2.79 2.30
CA MET A 31 10.36 1.63 3.13
C MET A 31 11.87 1.30 3.13
N GLU A 32 12.73 2.21 2.66
CA GLU A 32 14.18 1.99 2.66
C GLU A 32 14.86 2.34 4.01
N LYS A 33 14.21 2.06 5.16
CA LYS A 33 14.77 2.43 6.49
C LYS A 33 15.02 1.33 7.51
N CYS A 34 14.77 0.05 7.22
CA CYS A 34 15.02 -1.01 8.21
C CYS A 34 15.68 -2.29 7.66
N LYS A 35 16.62 -2.19 6.70
CA LYS A 35 17.49 -3.33 6.33
C LYS A 35 18.98 -3.17 6.68
N ASN A 36 19.40 -2.01 7.20
CA ASN A 36 20.77 -1.79 7.70
C ASN A 36 20.81 -1.54 9.23
N ARG A 37 20.28 -2.47 10.02
CA ARG A 37 20.67 -2.63 11.44
C ARG A 37 21.26 -4.02 11.63
N ARG A 38 22.48 -4.19 11.12
CA ARG A 38 23.49 -5.12 11.61
C ARG A 38 24.82 -4.39 11.57
#